data_AF-A0A0H2U9N6-F1
#
_entry.id   AF-A0A0H2U9N6-F1
#
_cell.length_a   1.000
_cell.length_b   1.000
_cell.length_c   1.000
_cell.angle_alpha   90.00
_cell.angle_beta   90.00
_cell.angle_gamma   90.00
#
_symmetry.space_group_name_H-M   'P 1'
#
loop_
_entity.id
_entity.type
_entity.pdbx_description
1 polymer ?
#
loop_
_entity_poly.entity_id
_entity_poly.type
_entity_poly.pdbx_seq_one_letter_code
_entity_poly.pdbx_strand_id
1 'polypeptide(L)'
;MKLLVLSALLAFGHGAPSASKRLDARQSSAGGTGKYPAIYKTESSLPAHTIYMPRTVPQDVKLPVMVWGNGGCAANGLSFRVFLTEIASHGYVIIASGAPNGQGSTTSKQMRDSIDWIAARAGAA
;
A
#
# COMPACT_ATOMS: atom_id res chain seq x y z
N MET A 1 -64.86 -20.01 46.54
CA MET A 1 -64.33 -19.98 45.17
C MET A 1 -62.84 -19.64 45.26
N LYS A 2 -61.95 -20.63 45.07
CA LYS A 2 -60.48 -20.48 45.19
C LYS A 2 -59.92 -20.22 43.79
N LEU A 3 -59.30 -19.06 43.54
CA LEU A 3 -58.50 -18.84 42.34
C LEU A 3 -57.02 -19.07 42.69
N LEU A 4 -56.43 -20.07 42.04
CA LEU A 4 -54.97 -20.26 41.96
C LEU A 4 -54.47 -19.48 40.75
N VAL A 5 -53.49 -18.59 40.94
CA VAL A 5 -52.77 -17.93 39.84
C VAL A 5 -51.42 -18.62 39.69
N LEU A 6 -51.21 -19.27 38.54
CA LEU A 6 -49.91 -19.84 38.14
C LEU A 6 -49.07 -18.72 37.51
N SER A 7 -47.89 -18.44 38.09
CA SER A 7 -46.87 -17.60 37.47
C SER A 7 -46.02 -18.43 36.50
N ALA A 8 -46.03 -18.09 35.22
CA ALA A 8 -45.10 -18.63 34.23
C ALA A 8 -43.82 -17.78 34.20
N LEU A 9 -42.67 -18.40 34.50
CA LEU A 9 -41.35 -17.78 34.38
C LEU A 9 -40.91 -17.80 32.90
N LEU A 10 -40.79 -16.63 32.27
CA LEU A 10 -40.18 -16.50 30.93
C LEU A 10 -38.65 -16.51 31.07
N ALA A 11 -38.01 -17.59 30.62
CA ALA A 11 -36.56 -17.66 30.50
C ALA A 11 -36.10 -16.89 29.25
N PHE A 12 -35.53 -15.70 29.42
CA PHE A 12 -34.82 -15.00 28.36
C PHE A 12 -33.46 -15.67 28.09
N GLY A 13 -33.41 -16.49 27.04
CA GLY A 13 -32.15 -17.04 26.53
C GLY A 13 -31.25 -15.92 26.02
N HIS A 14 -30.16 -15.65 26.72
CA HIS A 14 -29.10 -14.75 26.25
C HIS A 14 -28.26 -15.50 25.21
N GLY A 15 -28.50 -15.22 23.92
CA GLY A 15 -27.63 -15.70 22.85
C GLY A 15 -26.19 -15.21 23.07
N ALA A 16 -25.22 -16.12 22.99
CA ALA A 16 -23.81 -15.77 23.14
C ALA A 16 -23.39 -14.74 22.08
N PRO A 17 -22.58 -13.72 22.44
CA PRO A 17 -22.09 -12.76 21.47
C PRO A 17 -21.20 -13.48 20.45
N SER A 18 -21.53 -13.34 19.17
CA SER A 18 -20.69 -13.83 18.08
C SER A 18 -19.37 -13.05 18.10
N ALA A 19 -18.24 -13.74 18.24
CA ALA A 19 -16.93 -13.12 18.18
C ALA A 19 -16.67 -12.60 16.77
N SER A 20 -16.60 -11.26 16.62
CA SER A 20 -16.21 -10.64 15.36
C SER A 20 -14.77 -11.05 15.00
N LYS A 21 -14.59 -11.71 13.85
CA LYS A 21 -13.24 -11.94 13.32
C LYS A 21 -12.61 -10.58 13.06
N ARG A 22 -11.47 -10.30 13.70
CA ARG A 22 -10.68 -9.12 13.35
C ARG A 22 -10.28 -9.24 11.89
N LEU A 23 -10.58 -8.21 11.11
CA LEU A 23 -10.12 -8.13 9.73
C LEU A 23 -8.61 -7.91 9.76
N ASP A 24 -7.86 -8.75 9.05
CA ASP A 24 -6.44 -8.51 8.84
C ASP A 24 -6.26 -7.18 8.11
N ALA A 25 -5.28 -6.39 8.56
CA ALA A 25 -4.93 -5.15 7.90
C ALA A 25 -4.45 -5.47 6.48
N ARG A 26 -5.23 -5.06 5.47
CA ARG A 26 -4.89 -5.30 4.05
C ARG A 26 -3.68 -4.49 3.59
N GLN A 27 -3.30 -3.44 4.33
CA GLN A 27 -2.20 -2.55 3.99
C GLN A 27 -1.54 -2.03 5.28
N SER A 28 -0.21 -1.93 5.29
CA SER A 28 0.55 -1.40 6.43
C SER A 28 1.33 -0.13 6.08
N SER A 29 1.21 0.90 6.91
CA SER A 29 2.07 2.09 6.84
C SER A 29 3.50 1.81 7.32
N ALA A 30 3.74 0.68 7.99
CA ALA A 30 5.04 0.25 8.54
C ALA A 30 5.85 -0.59 7.53
N GLY A 31 5.80 -0.26 6.25
CA GLY A 31 6.59 -0.95 5.21
C GLY A 31 5.86 -2.09 4.49
N GLY A 32 4.55 -2.20 4.64
CA GLY A 32 3.72 -3.20 3.99
C GLY A 32 3.66 -4.55 4.73
N THR A 33 2.92 -5.51 4.19
CA THR A 33 2.70 -6.84 4.80
C THR A 33 3.40 -7.99 4.06
N GLY A 34 4.02 -7.70 2.92
CA GLY A 34 4.74 -8.68 2.13
C GLY A 34 6.09 -9.10 2.72
N LYS A 35 6.72 -10.09 2.07
CA LYS A 35 8.00 -10.70 2.48
C LYS A 35 9.15 -9.69 2.59
N TYR A 36 9.06 -8.58 1.87
CA TYR A 36 10.16 -7.62 1.72
C TYR A 36 9.75 -6.23 2.24
N PRO A 37 9.89 -5.92 3.55
CA PRO A 37 9.52 -4.61 4.06
C PRO A 37 10.06 -3.46 3.20
N ALA A 38 9.14 -2.60 2.73
CA ALA A 38 9.43 -1.60 1.71
C ALA A 38 9.58 -0.19 2.29
N ILE A 39 10.25 0.65 1.52
CA ILE A 39 10.45 2.07 1.78
C ILE A 39 10.16 2.87 0.50
N TYR A 40 10.10 4.19 0.64
CA TYR A 40 10.27 5.08 -0.51
C TYR A 40 11.59 5.85 -0.41
N LYS A 41 12.13 6.25 -1.55
CA LYS A 41 13.28 7.15 -1.67
C LYS A 41 13.12 8.09 -2.87
N THR A 42 14.01 9.08 -2.94
CA THR A 42 14.18 9.97 -4.09
C THR A 42 15.57 9.76 -4.69
N GLU A 43 15.75 10.16 -5.94
CA GLU A 43 17.01 10.08 -6.66
C GLU A 43 17.26 11.41 -7.38
N SER A 44 18.47 11.96 -7.24
CA SER A 44 18.82 13.25 -7.86
C SER A 44 18.77 13.21 -9.39
N SER A 45 19.06 12.03 -9.96
CA SER A 45 18.95 11.77 -11.41
C SER A 45 17.52 11.56 -11.91
N LEU A 46 16.53 11.52 -11.00
CA LEU A 46 15.11 11.40 -11.30
C LEU A 46 14.27 12.28 -10.34
N PRO A 47 14.45 13.61 -10.37
CA PRO A 47 13.99 14.51 -9.30
C PRO A 47 12.47 14.70 -9.25
N ALA A 48 11.75 14.40 -10.33
CA ALA A 48 10.30 14.56 -10.42
C ALA A 48 9.52 13.30 -10.01
N HIS A 49 10.13 12.41 -9.23
CA HIS A 49 9.60 11.08 -8.95
C HIS A 49 9.84 10.64 -7.49
N THR A 50 9.06 9.66 -7.07
CA THR A 50 9.21 8.95 -5.80
C THR A 50 9.30 7.46 -6.08
N ILE A 51 10.31 6.79 -5.54
CA ILE A 51 10.58 5.38 -5.81
C ILE A 51 10.22 4.56 -4.59
N TYR A 52 9.29 3.61 -4.72
CA TYR A 52 8.96 2.62 -3.70
C TYR A 52 9.64 1.30 -4.03
N MET A 53 10.30 0.68 -3.04
CA MET A 53 10.99 -0.59 -3.24
C MET A 53 11.22 -1.30 -1.91
N PRO A 54 11.45 -2.63 -1.91
CA PRO A 54 12.05 -3.31 -0.78
C PRO A 54 13.26 -2.56 -0.21
N ARG A 55 13.33 -2.46 1.12
CA ARG A 55 14.51 -1.90 1.79
C ARG A 55 15.79 -2.68 1.45
N THR A 56 15.65 -4.01 1.35
CA THR A 56 16.73 -4.93 1.04
C THR A 56 16.23 -5.94 0.01
N VAL A 57 16.96 -6.10 -1.09
CA VAL A 57 16.68 -7.08 -2.15
C VAL A 57 17.82 -8.09 -2.19
N PRO A 58 17.55 -9.41 -2.12
CA PRO A 58 18.59 -10.42 -2.31
C PRO A 58 19.21 -10.31 -3.72
N GLN A 59 20.52 -10.54 -3.84
CA GLN A 59 21.27 -10.34 -5.09
C GLN A 59 20.72 -11.18 -6.27
N ASP A 60 20.15 -12.36 -5.99
CA ASP A 60 19.70 -13.30 -7.01
C ASP A 60 18.24 -13.09 -7.46
N VAL A 61 17.60 -12.00 -7.01
CA VAL A 61 16.18 -11.73 -7.29
C VAL A 61 16.05 -10.55 -8.23
N LYS A 62 15.44 -10.80 -9.40
CA LYS A 62 14.98 -9.75 -10.31
C LYS A 62 13.59 -9.32 -9.90
N LEU A 63 13.42 -8.02 -9.60
CA LEU A 63 12.13 -7.46 -9.27
C LEU A 63 11.46 -6.87 -10.51
N PRO A 64 10.16 -7.13 -10.74
CA PRO A 64 9.39 -6.39 -11.72
C PRO A 64 9.31 -4.90 -11.36
N VAL A 65 9.18 -4.06 -12.39
CA VAL A 65 9.05 -2.61 -12.26
C VAL A 65 7.63 -2.19 -12.62
N MET A 66 7.02 -1.35 -11.78
CA MET A 66 5.73 -0.71 -12.04
C MET A 66 5.91 0.81 -12.15
N VAL A 67 5.42 1.41 -13.23
CA VAL A 67 5.38 2.87 -13.38
C VAL A 67 3.99 3.37 -12.98
N TRP A 68 3.93 4.41 -12.16
CA TRP A 68 2.67 4.90 -11.58
C TRP A 68 2.50 6.40 -11.80
N GLY A 69 1.33 6.83 -12.29
CA GLY A 69 0.96 8.23 -12.41
C GLY A 69 0.09 8.68 -11.24
N ASN A 70 0.56 9.62 -10.40
CA ASN A 70 -0.20 10.11 -9.24
C ASN A 70 -1.39 11.04 -9.61
N GLY A 71 -1.64 11.28 -10.89
CA GLY A 71 -2.85 11.95 -11.40
C GLY A 71 -2.68 13.41 -11.78
N GLY A 72 -3.81 14.06 -12.12
CA GLY A 72 -3.86 15.38 -12.78
C GLY A 72 -3.85 16.60 -11.86
N CYS A 73 -4.24 16.50 -10.59
CA CYS A 73 -4.36 17.68 -9.70
C CYS A 73 -3.26 17.77 -8.63
N ALA A 74 -2.50 16.70 -8.39
CA ALA A 74 -1.42 16.69 -7.41
C ALA A 74 -0.29 15.74 -7.83
N ALA A 75 0.85 16.30 -8.22
CA ALA A 75 2.11 15.60 -8.45
C ALA A 75 2.82 15.24 -7.13
N ASN A 76 2.05 14.89 -6.10
CA ASN A 76 2.58 14.46 -4.83
C ASN A 76 2.85 12.96 -4.88
N GLY A 77 4.15 12.63 -4.90
CA GLY A 77 4.67 11.28 -4.85
C GLY A 77 4.08 10.39 -3.74
N LEU A 78 3.62 11.00 -2.64
CA LEU A 78 3.16 10.31 -1.44
C LEU A 78 1.64 10.10 -1.37
N SER A 79 0.86 10.58 -2.36
CA SER A 79 -0.60 10.48 -2.34
C SER A 79 -1.11 9.04 -2.19
N PHE A 80 -0.36 8.07 -2.73
CA PHE A 80 -0.69 6.65 -2.68
C PHE A 80 0.29 5.85 -1.83
N ARG A 81 1.01 6.49 -0.90
CA ARG A 81 2.12 5.88 -0.13
C ARG A 81 1.76 4.54 0.48
N VAL A 82 0.63 4.42 1.16
CA VAL A 82 0.25 3.16 1.84
C VAL A 82 0.04 2.02 0.82
N PHE A 83 -0.57 2.32 -0.32
CA PHE A 83 -0.80 1.34 -1.38
C PHE A 83 0.48 0.95 -2.12
N LEU A 84 1.28 1.93 -2.53
CA LEU A 84 2.50 1.66 -3.26
C LEU A 84 3.56 0.99 -2.37
N THR A 85 3.67 1.38 -1.10
CA THR A 85 4.52 0.65 -0.13
C THR A 85 4.04 -0.79 0.06
N GLU A 86 2.73 -1.02 0.13
CA GLU A 86 2.21 -2.39 0.23
C GLU A 86 2.65 -3.23 -0.98
N ILE A 87 2.40 -2.76 -2.21
CA ILE A 87 2.81 -3.48 -3.43
C ILE A 87 4.32 -3.70 -3.46
N ALA A 88 5.12 -2.67 -3.16
CA ALA A 88 6.57 -2.80 -3.10
C ALA A 88 7.01 -3.87 -2.10
N SER A 89 6.26 -4.05 -1.01
CA SER A 89 6.57 -5.06 0.00
C SER A 89 6.43 -6.51 -0.47
N HIS A 90 5.70 -6.73 -1.56
CA HIS A 90 5.57 -8.03 -2.24
C HIS A 90 6.64 -8.25 -3.33
N GLY A 91 7.67 -7.40 -3.39
CA GLY A 91 8.80 -7.58 -4.30
C GLY A 91 8.66 -6.82 -5.62
N TYR A 92 8.27 -5.53 -5.55
CA TYR A 92 8.19 -4.66 -6.71
C TYR A 92 9.05 -3.41 -6.52
N VAL A 93 9.67 -2.94 -7.59
CA VAL A 93 10.15 -1.56 -7.67
C VAL A 93 9.07 -0.73 -8.35
N ILE A 94 8.66 0.36 -7.73
CA ILE A 94 7.61 1.23 -8.24
C ILE A 94 8.16 2.63 -8.39
N ILE A 95 8.00 3.21 -9.56
CA ILE A 95 8.43 4.59 -9.84
C ILE A 95 7.19 5.44 -10.04
N ALA A 96 6.85 6.21 -9.01
CA ALA A 96 5.69 7.09 -9.01
C ALA A 96 6.07 8.48 -9.54
N SER A 97 5.30 8.99 -10.49
CA SER A 97 5.43 10.36 -11.00
C SER A 97 5.03 11.35 -9.90
N GLY A 98 5.87 12.35 -9.66
CA GLY A 98 5.71 13.32 -8.57
C GLY A 98 6.76 13.15 -7.47
N ALA A 99 7.40 14.26 -7.12
CA ALA A 99 8.28 14.32 -5.94
C ALA A 99 7.45 14.23 -4.65
N PRO A 100 8.05 13.85 -3.51
CA PRO A 100 7.36 13.92 -2.23
C PRO A 100 6.82 15.34 -1.97
N ASN A 101 5.52 15.45 -1.66
CA ASN A 101 4.81 16.73 -1.48
C ASN A 101 4.80 17.65 -2.72
N GLY A 102 5.11 17.10 -3.91
CA GLY A 102 5.07 17.83 -5.17
C GLY A 102 3.67 18.35 -5.50
N GLN A 103 3.64 19.42 -6.30
CA GLN A 103 2.43 20.16 -6.67
C GLN A 103 2.23 20.13 -8.19
N GLY A 104 1.02 20.46 -8.65
CA GLY A 104 0.67 20.48 -10.07
C GLY A 104 0.27 19.11 -10.61
N SER A 105 0.39 18.92 -11.92
CA SER A 105 -0.04 17.70 -12.61
C SER A 105 1.13 16.77 -12.92
N THR A 106 0.89 15.45 -12.86
CA THR A 106 1.81 14.50 -13.49
C THR A 106 1.57 14.43 -15.00
N THR A 107 2.59 14.05 -15.76
CA THR A 107 2.50 13.97 -17.24
C THR A 107 2.93 12.62 -17.78
N SER A 108 2.49 12.29 -19.00
CA SER A 108 2.96 11.08 -19.69
C SER A 108 4.47 11.09 -19.93
N LYS A 109 5.10 12.27 -20.03
CA LYS A 109 6.55 12.40 -20.11
C LYS A 109 7.22 11.83 -18.86
N GLN A 110 6.73 12.15 -17.67
CA GLN A 110 7.30 11.62 -16.42
C GLN A 110 7.24 10.10 -16.38
N MET A 111 6.17 9.48 -16.89
CA MET A 111 6.11 8.02 -16.98
C MET A 111 7.15 7.43 -17.95
N ARG A 112 7.39 8.10 -19.09
CA ARG A 112 8.49 7.70 -20.01
C ARG A 112 9.86 7.87 -19.36
N ASP A 113 10.08 8.99 -18.66
CA ASP A 113 11.32 9.25 -17.93
C ASP A 113 11.59 8.14 -16.89
N SER A 114 10.54 7.58 -16.25
CA SER A 114 10.69 6.42 -15.36
C SER A 114 11.19 5.17 -16.07
N ILE A 115 10.65 4.89 -17.27
CA ILE A 115 11.03 3.73 -18.09
C ILE A 115 12.48 3.88 -18.55
N ASP A 116 12.84 5.05 -19.09
CA ASP A 116 14.20 5.31 -19.57
C ASP A 116 15.22 5.23 -18.42
N TRP A 117 14.88 5.81 -17.27
CA TRP A 117 15.75 5.82 -16.09
C TRP A 117 16.03 4.42 -15.55
N ILE A 118 15.01 3.57 -15.46
CA ILE A 118 15.16 2.19 -14.95
C ILE A 118 15.80 1.28 -15.99
N ALA A 119 15.51 1.45 -17.28
CA ALA A 119 16.14 0.68 -18.35
C ALA A 119 17.67 0.90 -18.40
N ALA A 120 18.13 2.10 -18.05
CA ALA A 120 19.55 2.42 -17.96
C ALA A 120 20.27 1.84 -16.72
N ARG A 121 19.54 1.26 -15.76
CA ARG A 121 20.08 0.83 -14.44
C ARG A 121 19.73 -0.60 -14.04
N ALA A 122 18.60 -1.12 -14.51
CA ALA A 122 18.13 -2.43 -14.14
C ALA A 122 19.11 -3.51 -14.60
N GLY A 123 19.50 -4.40 -13.70
CA GLY A 123 20.44 -5.48 -13.99
C GLY A 123 21.90 -5.03 -14.14
N ALA A 124 22.23 -3.76 -13.87
CA ALA A 124 23.61 -3.35 -13.65
C ALA A 124 24.03 -3.87 -12.26
N ALA A 125 24.84 -4.93 -12.24
CA ALA A 125 25.52 -5.45 -11.07
C ALA A 125 26.74 -4.58 -10.72
#